data_AF-A0A1F2WGX3-F1
#
_entry.id   AF-A0A1F2WGX3-F1
#
_cell.length_a   1.000
_cell.length_b   1.000
_cell.length_c   1.000
_cell.angle_alpha   90.00
_cell.angle_beta   90.00
_cell.angle_gamma   90.00
#
_symmetry.space_group_name_H-M   'P 1'
#
loop_
_entity.id
_entity.type
_entity.pdbx_description
1 polymer ?
#
loop_
_entity_poly.entity_id
_entity_poly.type
_entity_poly.pdbx_seq_one_letter_code
_entity_poly.pdbx_strand_id
1 'polypeptide(L)'
;MATLEELLARLTRLDDIKKIEDLQKIFGYYQDYGEWQKIVDLFTDNDPSVEEADRGVYRGKDSVKRYFVDLLGGGPGKPQRLGWLNIMFQLQGVVTIEPDGATAHGRWYGMGMEAKPVLSLHEGELRQTWIHGLYENSYVKEDGTWKLKRLHFNLVFRTPFEDGWLKVPVIGQHGPDKNIPPDAGPTAYHPYPSGYHLPLSFKHPVTGK
;
A
#
# COMPACT_ATOMS: atom_id res chain seq x y z
N MET A 1 -17.23 -4.15 -37.49
CA MET A 1 -17.36 -2.99 -36.58
C MET A 1 -17.79 -3.53 -35.22
N ALA A 2 -17.28 -2.97 -34.13
CA ALA A 2 -17.66 -3.42 -32.78
C ALA A 2 -19.15 -3.13 -32.51
N THR A 3 -19.81 -3.99 -31.75
CA THR A 3 -21.21 -3.79 -31.32
C THR A 3 -21.30 -2.71 -30.25
N LEU A 4 -22.50 -2.15 -30.03
CA LEU A 4 -22.74 -1.22 -28.93
C LEU A 4 -22.40 -1.85 -27.57
N GLU A 5 -22.76 -3.12 -27.38
CA GLU A 5 -22.46 -3.88 -26.15
C GLU A 5 -20.95 -4.03 -25.93
N GLU A 6 -20.19 -4.35 -26.98
CA GLU A 6 -18.72 -4.44 -26.91
C GLU A 6 -18.08 -3.09 -26.57
N LEU A 7 -18.61 -1.99 -27.11
CA LEU A 7 -18.13 -0.65 -26.80
C LEU A 7 -18.46 -0.25 -25.36
N LEU A 8 -19.64 -0.56 -24.86
CA LEU A 8 -20.03 -0.29 -23.47
C LEU A 8 -19.16 -1.09 -22.49
N ALA A 9 -18.93 -2.38 -22.75
CA ALA A 9 -18.05 -3.21 -21.93
C ALA A 9 -16.61 -2.66 -21.88
N ARG A 10 -16.09 -2.20 -23.03
CA ARG A 10 -14.77 -1.55 -23.09
C ARG A 10 -14.74 -0.24 -22.31
N LEU A 11 -15.79 0.58 -22.41
CA LEU A 11 -15.89 1.83 -21.67
C LEU A 11 -15.95 1.59 -20.16
N THR A 12 -16.76 0.63 -19.71
CA THR A 12 -16.83 0.22 -18.29
C THR A 12 -15.46 -0.22 -17.78
N ARG A 13 -14.73 -1.04 -18.55
CA ARG A 13 -13.38 -1.48 -18.16
C ARG A 13 -12.40 -0.31 -18.01
N LEU A 14 -12.44 0.67 -18.92
CA LEU A 14 -11.57 1.85 -18.86
C LEU A 14 -11.93 2.75 -17.66
N ASP A 15 -13.22 2.95 -17.42
CA ASP A 15 -13.72 3.70 -16.25
C ASP A 15 -13.32 3.02 -14.93
N ASP A 16 -13.40 1.69 -14.87
CA ASP A 16 -13.00 0.90 -13.71
C ASP A 16 -11.50 1.02 -13.41
N ILE A 17 -10.65 0.94 -14.45
CA ILE A 17 -9.20 1.17 -14.31
C ILE A 17 -8.95 2.56 -13.71
N LYS A 18 -9.63 3.59 -14.24
CA LYS A 18 -9.45 4.96 -13.79
C LYS A 18 -9.90 5.15 -12.33
N LYS A 19 -11.01 4.54 -11.94
CA LYS A 19 -11.49 4.56 -10.55
C LYS A 19 -10.51 3.91 -9.59
N ILE A 20 -9.88 2.80 -9.97
CA ILE A 20 -8.87 2.13 -9.15
C ILE A 20 -7.60 3.00 -9.03
N GLU A 21 -7.14 3.61 -10.14
CA GLU A 21 -6.02 4.55 -10.11
C GLU A 21 -6.25 5.71 -9.16
N ASP A 22 -7.45 6.29 -9.20
CA ASP A 22 -7.78 7.43 -8.35
C ASP A 22 -7.96 6.99 -6.89
N LEU A 23 -8.54 5.81 -6.64
CA LEU A 23 -8.61 5.20 -5.31
C LEU A 23 -7.22 4.99 -4.70
N GLN A 24 -6.24 4.49 -5.46
CA GLN A 24 -4.88 4.31 -4.96
C GLN A 24 -4.22 5.66 -4.63
N LYS A 25 -4.41 6.69 -5.46
CA LYS A 25 -3.88 8.05 -5.19
C LYS A 25 -4.52 8.67 -3.95
N ILE A 26 -5.83 8.52 -3.80
CA ILE A 26 -6.57 8.99 -2.62
C ILE A 26 -6.07 8.30 -1.35
N PHE A 27 -5.81 6.99 -1.40
CA PHE A 27 -5.15 6.27 -0.30
C PHE A 27 -3.83 6.93 0.11
N GLY A 28 -2.97 7.28 -0.87
CA GLY A 28 -1.71 7.99 -0.62
C GLY A 28 -1.90 9.33 0.08
N TYR A 29 -2.84 10.16 -0.39
CA TYR A 29 -3.15 11.43 0.27
C TYR A 29 -3.65 11.26 1.71
N TYR A 30 -4.51 10.27 1.97
CA TYR A 30 -4.95 9.99 3.34
C TYR A 30 -3.79 9.51 4.22
N GLN A 31 -2.82 8.77 3.67
CA GLN A 31 -1.62 8.33 4.39
C GLN A 31 -0.71 9.50 4.76
N ASP A 32 -0.55 10.49 3.87
CA ASP A 32 0.29 11.67 4.09
C ASP A 32 -0.21 12.51 5.27
N TYR A 33 -1.53 12.68 5.36
CA TYR A 33 -2.18 13.46 6.42
C TYR A 33 -2.58 12.64 7.65
N GLY A 34 -2.34 11.33 7.65
CA GLY A 34 -2.71 10.44 8.75
C GLY A 34 -4.22 10.34 8.96
N GLU A 35 -5.01 10.38 7.89
CA GLU A 35 -6.47 10.21 7.92
C GLU A 35 -6.85 8.73 8.00
N TRP A 36 -6.38 8.05 9.06
CA TRP A 36 -6.37 6.59 9.17
C TRP A 36 -7.73 5.92 9.06
N GLN A 37 -8.78 6.53 9.66
CA GLN A 37 -10.13 5.98 9.53
C GLN A 37 -10.62 6.03 8.08
N LYS A 38 -10.32 7.10 7.34
CA LYS A 38 -10.70 7.19 5.92
C LYS A 38 -9.98 6.13 5.09
N ILE A 39 -8.73 5.79 5.42
CA ILE A 39 -8.03 4.65 4.80
C ILE A 39 -8.79 3.34 5.05
N VAL A 40 -9.19 3.08 6.31
CA VAL A 40 -9.96 1.87 6.65
C VAL A 40 -11.25 1.79 5.84
N ASP A 41 -11.92 2.92 5.63
CA ASP A 41 -13.17 3.01 4.87
C ASP A 41 -12.99 2.74 3.35
N LEU A 42 -11.76 2.82 2.81
CA LEU A 42 -11.46 2.42 1.42
C LEU A 42 -11.45 0.89 1.22
N PHE A 43 -11.35 0.11 2.30
CA PHE A 43 -11.34 -1.35 2.21
C PHE A 43 -12.76 -1.92 2.10
N THR A 44 -12.90 -3.06 1.43
CA THR A 44 -14.11 -3.89 1.54
C THR A 44 -14.36 -4.30 3.00
N ASP A 45 -15.62 -4.55 3.33
CA ASP A 45 -16.01 -5.17 4.60
C ASP A 45 -15.87 -6.70 4.57
N ASN A 46 -15.86 -7.29 3.36
CA ASN A 46 -15.74 -8.72 3.15
C ASN A 46 -14.26 -9.13 3.16
N ASP A 47 -13.74 -9.49 4.32
CA ASP A 47 -12.42 -10.10 4.53
C ASP A 47 -11.24 -9.33 3.88
N PRO A 48 -11.05 -8.02 4.18
CA PRO A 48 -9.92 -7.27 3.69
C PRO A 48 -8.61 -7.69 4.38
N SER A 49 -7.46 -7.31 3.82
CA SER A 49 -6.18 -7.48 4.50
C SER A 49 -5.16 -6.39 4.17
N VAL A 50 -4.27 -6.13 5.12
CA VAL A 50 -3.11 -5.26 4.95
C VAL A 50 -1.83 -5.94 5.43
N GLU A 51 -0.77 -5.74 4.66
CA GLU A 51 0.58 -6.21 4.94
C GLU A 51 1.56 -5.16 4.43
N GLU A 52 2.35 -4.54 5.31
CA GLU A 52 3.38 -3.58 4.92
C GLU A 52 4.72 -3.94 5.53
N ALA A 53 5.74 -4.07 4.67
CA ALA A 53 7.11 -4.38 5.04
C ALA A 53 7.20 -5.61 5.97
N ASP A 54 7.84 -5.45 7.13
CA ASP A 54 8.13 -6.51 8.11
C ASP A 54 7.07 -6.63 9.21
N ARG A 55 5.94 -5.90 9.12
CA ARG A 55 4.97 -5.78 10.22
C ARG A 55 4.04 -6.99 10.39
N GLY A 56 3.95 -7.85 9.38
CA GLY A 56 3.04 -8.98 9.35
C GLY A 56 1.68 -8.67 8.73
N VAL A 57 0.78 -9.65 8.77
CA VAL A 57 -0.53 -9.61 8.09
C VAL A 57 -1.64 -9.31 9.08
N TYR A 58 -2.48 -8.34 8.75
CA TYR A 58 -3.70 -7.99 9.46
C TYR A 58 -4.90 -8.33 8.57
N ARG A 59 -5.73 -9.31 8.98
CA ARG A 59 -6.84 -9.88 8.21
C ARG A 59 -8.20 -9.55 8.83
N GLY A 60 -9.16 -9.23 7.98
CA GLY A 60 -10.47 -8.74 8.39
C GLY A 60 -10.47 -7.25 8.70
N LYS A 61 -11.67 -6.64 8.63
CA LYS A 61 -11.86 -5.19 8.77
C LYS A 61 -11.36 -4.67 10.12
N ASP A 62 -11.58 -5.43 11.19
CA ASP A 62 -11.13 -5.07 12.54
C ASP A 62 -9.60 -5.05 12.66
N SER A 63 -8.90 -6.02 12.07
CA SER A 63 -7.43 -6.01 12.07
C SER A 63 -6.86 -4.93 11.15
N VAL A 64 -7.51 -4.63 10.02
CA VAL A 64 -7.14 -3.48 9.17
C VAL A 64 -7.29 -2.17 9.95
N LYS A 65 -8.36 -2.02 10.73
CA LYS A 65 -8.55 -0.88 11.62
C LYS A 65 -7.47 -0.84 12.70
N ARG A 66 -7.17 -1.97 13.34
CA ARG A 66 -6.09 -2.11 14.32
C ARG A 66 -4.74 -1.67 13.75
N TYR A 67 -4.47 -2.02 12.50
CA TYR A 67 -3.26 -1.59 11.80
C TYR A 67 -3.19 -0.08 11.57
N PHE A 68 -4.17 0.50 10.87
CA PHE A 68 -4.10 1.91 10.50
C PHE A 68 -4.37 2.85 11.68
N VAL A 69 -5.41 2.60 12.46
CA VAL A 69 -5.86 3.52 13.52
C VAL A 69 -5.04 3.34 14.79
N ASP A 70 -4.86 2.10 15.25
CA ASP A 70 -4.21 1.86 16.54
C ASP A 70 -2.68 1.89 16.39
N LEU A 71 -2.12 1.12 15.46
CA LEU A 71 -0.66 1.03 15.28
C LEU A 71 -0.08 2.29 14.63
N LEU A 72 -0.54 2.68 13.44
CA LEU A 72 0.03 3.85 12.74
C LEU A 72 -0.50 5.17 13.34
N GLY A 73 -1.79 5.24 13.67
CA GLY A 73 -2.41 6.42 14.26
C GLY A 73 -2.12 6.64 15.74
N GLY A 74 -1.66 5.62 16.47
CA GLY A 74 -1.50 5.71 17.93
C GLY A 74 -2.83 5.73 18.69
N GLY A 75 -3.91 5.30 18.04
CA GLY A 75 -5.25 5.15 18.60
C GLY A 75 -6.30 6.07 17.96
N PRO A 76 -7.60 5.81 18.24
CA PRO A 76 -8.70 6.57 17.66
C PRO A 76 -8.68 8.05 18.05
N GLY A 77 -8.92 8.93 17.06
CA GLY A 77 -9.06 10.37 17.28
C GLY A 77 -7.79 11.09 17.73
N LYS A 78 -6.62 10.45 17.66
CA LYS A 78 -5.35 11.12 17.95
C LYS A 78 -5.06 12.17 16.87
N PRO A 79 -4.64 13.39 17.27
CA PRO A 79 -4.27 14.41 16.30
C PRO A 79 -3.04 13.96 15.52
N GLN A 80 -2.91 14.48 14.29
CA GLN A 80 -1.66 14.35 13.55
C GLN A 80 -0.51 14.89 14.41
N ARG A 81 0.62 14.17 14.40
CA ARG A 81 1.77 14.53 15.22
C ARG A 81 2.45 15.75 14.59
N LEU A 82 2.34 16.89 15.27
CA LEU A 82 2.93 18.15 14.81
C LEU A 82 4.43 17.99 14.52
N GLY A 83 4.87 18.53 13.40
CA GLY A 83 6.26 18.45 12.94
C GLY A 83 6.62 17.17 12.17
N TRP A 84 5.68 16.23 12.00
CA TRP A 84 5.89 15.07 11.14
C TRP A 84 5.60 15.43 9.68
N LEU A 85 6.49 14.99 8.78
CA LEU A 85 6.26 15.03 7.34
C LEU A 85 6.12 13.61 6.82
N ASN A 86 5.10 13.37 6.01
CA ASN A 86 4.93 12.13 5.27
C ASN A 86 4.39 12.49 3.88
N ILE A 87 5.11 12.06 2.85
CA ILE A 87 4.71 12.21 1.45
C ILE A 87 4.95 10.86 0.79
N MET A 88 3.89 10.22 0.30
CA MET A 88 3.91 8.91 -0.36
C MET A 88 3.28 8.99 -1.74
N PHE A 89 4.13 9.15 -2.75
CA PHE A 89 3.73 9.11 -4.15
C PHE A 89 3.33 7.70 -4.57
N GLN A 90 2.18 7.60 -5.24
CA GLN A 90 1.64 6.38 -5.85
C GLN A 90 1.91 6.44 -7.37
N LEU A 91 3.02 5.83 -7.80
CA LEU A 91 3.58 6.00 -9.15
C LEU A 91 3.52 4.70 -9.98
N GLN A 92 3.70 4.83 -11.30
CA GLN A 92 3.83 3.70 -12.26
C GLN A 92 2.74 2.63 -12.14
N GLY A 93 1.49 3.06 -11.99
CA GLY A 93 0.34 2.17 -11.86
C GLY A 93 0.10 1.27 -13.07
N VAL A 94 -0.06 -0.03 -12.82
CA VAL A 94 -0.61 -0.97 -13.81
C VAL A 94 -1.79 -1.69 -13.17
N VAL A 95 -2.99 -1.48 -13.73
CA VAL A 95 -4.24 -2.09 -13.27
C VAL A 95 -4.72 -3.13 -14.27
N THR A 96 -5.03 -4.32 -13.78
CA THR A 96 -5.63 -5.41 -14.56
C THR A 96 -6.99 -5.74 -13.97
N ILE A 97 -8.06 -5.51 -14.75
CA ILE A 97 -9.42 -5.97 -14.41
C ILE A 97 -9.55 -7.44 -14.86
N GLU A 98 -10.04 -8.29 -13.97
CA GLU A 98 -10.27 -9.71 -14.25
C GLU A 98 -11.49 -9.93 -15.17
N PRO A 99 -11.66 -11.13 -15.75
CA PRO A 99 -12.79 -11.42 -16.65
C PRO A 99 -14.17 -11.27 -16.02
N ASP A 100 -14.28 -11.35 -14.70
CA ASP A 100 -15.54 -11.16 -13.96
C ASP A 100 -16.02 -9.69 -13.94
N GLY A 101 -15.14 -8.73 -14.29
CA GLY A 101 -15.42 -7.30 -14.24
C GLY A 101 -15.63 -6.74 -12.83
N ALA A 102 -15.36 -7.53 -11.79
CA ALA A 102 -15.63 -7.21 -10.39
C ALA A 102 -14.40 -7.40 -9.49
N THR A 103 -13.35 -8.06 -9.98
CA THR A 103 -12.05 -8.16 -9.32
C THR A 103 -10.95 -7.53 -10.16
N ALA A 104 -9.93 -7.03 -9.50
CA ALA A 104 -8.79 -6.41 -10.17
C ALA A 104 -7.52 -6.53 -9.34
N HIS A 105 -6.39 -6.46 -10.03
CA HIS A 105 -5.05 -6.35 -9.46
C HIS A 105 -4.40 -5.03 -9.86
N GLY A 106 -3.59 -4.47 -8.97
CA GLY A 106 -2.87 -3.23 -9.23
C GLY A 106 -1.47 -3.26 -8.65
N ARG A 107 -0.48 -2.96 -9.49
CA ARG A 107 0.90 -2.73 -9.07
C ARG A 107 1.22 -1.25 -9.10
N TRP A 108 1.92 -0.79 -8.06
CA TRP A 108 2.34 0.61 -7.92
C TRP A 108 3.71 0.72 -7.27
N TYR A 109 4.45 1.77 -7.62
CA TYR A 109 5.58 2.23 -6.84
C TYR A 109 5.06 3.14 -5.72
N GLY A 110 5.38 2.80 -4.48
CA GLY A 110 5.25 3.69 -3.34
C GLY A 110 6.59 4.34 -3.06
N MET A 111 6.77 5.58 -3.48
CA MET A 111 7.99 6.35 -3.27
C MET A 111 7.68 7.52 -2.35
N GLY A 112 8.51 7.77 -1.35
CA GLY A 112 8.21 8.80 -0.39
C GLY A 112 9.38 9.45 0.31
N MET A 113 9.04 10.56 0.94
CA MET A 113 9.90 11.38 1.78
C MET A 113 9.19 11.52 3.12
N GLU A 114 9.88 11.18 4.20
CA GLU A 114 9.32 11.26 5.54
C GLU A 114 10.26 12.06 6.43
N ALA A 115 9.71 12.85 7.35
CA ALA A 115 10.43 13.38 8.51
C ALA A 115 9.65 13.01 9.76
N LYS A 116 9.99 11.86 10.36
CA LYS A 116 9.31 11.33 11.55
C LYS A 116 10.29 10.56 12.43
N PRO A 117 9.96 10.26 13.70
CA PRO A 117 10.76 9.39 14.53
C PRO A 117 10.84 8.02 13.89
N VAL A 118 12.06 7.57 13.62
CA VAL A 118 12.33 6.23 13.12
C VAL A 118 13.07 5.48 14.20
N LEU A 119 12.53 4.35 14.65
CA LEU A 119 13.29 3.46 15.53
C LEU A 119 14.55 3.02 14.78
N SER A 120 15.69 3.46 15.28
CA SER A 120 17.01 3.21 14.74
C SER A 120 17.97 3.27 15.92
N LEU A 121 19.29 3.28 15.68
CA LEU A 121 20.29 3.51 16.73
C LEU A 121 20.06 4.80 17.55
N HIS A 122 19.19 5.71 17.07
CA HIS A 122 18.83 6.97 17.71
C HIS A 122 17.30 7.01 17.89
N GLU A 123 16.74 6.07 18.65
CA GLU A 123 15.31 5.98 18.88
C GLU A 123 14.73 7.29 19.43
N GLY A 124 13.60 7.73 18.86
CA GLY A 124 12.89 8.94 19.30
C GLY A 124 13.31 10.23 18.58
N GLU A 125 14.40 10.23 17.82
CA GLU A 125 14.82 11.39 17.04
C GLU A 125 14.13 11.45 15.67
N LEU A 126 13.74 12.66 15.24
CA LEU A 126 13.24 12.91 13.89
C LEU A 126 14.35 12.59 12.88
N ARG A 127 14.00 11.82 11.84
CA ARG A 127 14.89 11.54 10.72
C ARG A 127 14.20 11.85 9.40
N GLN A 128 14.94 12.49 8.50
CA GLN A 128 14.53 12.57 7.11
C GLN A 128 14.90 11.27 6.40
N THR A 129 13.91 10.62 5.81
CA THR A 129 14.12 9.34 5.13
C THR A 129 13.51 9.33 3.75
N TRP A 130 14.20 8.68 2.81
CA TRP A 130 13.60 8.19 1.59
C TRP A 130 13.03 6.80 1.83
N ILE A 131 11.86 6.54 1.27
CA ILE A 131 11.24 5.22 1.26
C ILE A 131 10.85 4.85 -0.17
N HIS A 132 11.10 3.61 -0.53
CA HIS A 132 10.62 3.02 -1.78
C HIS A 132 10.13 1.60 -1.53
N GLY A 133 9.02 1.25 -2.16
CA GLY A 133 8.50 -0.10 -2.19
C GLY A 133 7.50 -0.32 -3.31
N LEU A 134 7.05 -1.55 -3.42
CA LEU A 134 6.09 -1.99 -4.43
C LEU A 134 4.78 -2.35 -3.74
N TYR A 135 3.69 -1.68 -4.12
CA TYR A 135 2.35 -2.17 -3.82
C TYR A 135 1.99 -3.25 -4.83
N GLU A 136 1.53 -4.39 -4.33
CA GLU A 136 0.90 -5.46 -5.11
C GLU A 136 -0.48 -5.75 -4.52
N ASN A 137 -1.45 -4.97 -4.99
CA ASN A 137 -2.76 -4.86 -4.37
C ASN A 137 -3.82 -5.64 -5.15
N SER A 138 -4.88 -6.04 -4.46
CA SER A 138 -6.11 -6.53 -5.08
C SER A 138 -7.29 -5.66 -4.67
N TYR A 139 -8.26 -5.57 -5.58
CA TYR A 139 -9.45 -4.73 -5.47
C TYR A 139 -10.68 -5.55 -5.79
N VAL A 140 -11.80 -5.13 -5.21
CA VAL A 140 -13.12 -5.72 -5.46
C VAL A 140 -14.14 -4.62 -5.71
N LYS A 141 -15.07 -4.87 -6.63
CA LYS A 141 -16.20 -3.99 -6.93
C LYS A 141 -17.43 -4.49 -6.20
N GLU A 142 -17.98 -3.66 -5.32
CA GLU A 142 -19.17 -3.94 -4.54
C GLU A 142 -20.18 -2.84 -4.79
N ASP A 143 -21.39 -3.21 -5.22
CA ASP A 143 -22.47 -2.27 -5.53
C ASP A 143 -22.06 -1.12 -6.47
N GLY A 144 -21.15 -1.41 -7.41
CA GLY A 144 -20.62 -0.45 -8.38
C GLY A 144 -19.42 0.38 -7.91
N THR A 145 -18.98 0.22 -6.65
CA THR A 145 -17.85 0.94 -6.06
C THR A 145 -16.64 0.02 -5.90
N TRP A 146 -15.48 0.45 -6.39
CA TRP A 146 -14.21 -0.25 -6.17
C TRP A 146 -13.69 0.03 -4.76
N LYS A 147 -13.16 -1.03 -4.13
CA LYS A 147 -12.60 -1.01 -2.78
C LYS A 147 -11.29 -1.81 -2.71
N LEU A 148 -10.44 -1.50 -1.75
CA LEU A 148 -9.24 -2.30 -1.45
C LEU A 148 -9.64 -3.64 -0.83
N LYS A 149 -9.18 -4.75 -1.40
CA LYS A 149 -9.33 -6.11 -0.83
C LYS A 149 -8.05 -6.56 -0.14
N ARG A 150 -6.91 -6.41 -0.81
CA ARG A 150 -5.58 -6.64 -0.21
C ARG A 150 -4.69 -5.46 -0.54
N LEU A 151 -4.05 -4.91 0.48
CA LEU A 151 -2.95 -3.98 0.33
C LEU A 151 -1.66 -4.67 0.78
N HIS A 152 -0.69 -4.79 -0.13
CA HIS A 152 0.60 -5.41 0.19
C HIS A 152 1.76 -4.53 -0.26
N PHE A 153 2.35 -3.79 0.68
CA PHE A 153 3.52 -2.95 0.44
C PHE A 153 4.82 -3.72 0.72
N ASN A 154 5.53 -4.05 -0.36
CA ASN A 154 6.80 -4.74 -0.32
C ASN A 154 7.92 -3.70 -0.29
N LEU A 155 8.53 -3.51 0.88
CA LEU A 155 9.61 -2.55 1.05
C LEU A 155 10.82 -2.93 0.19
N VAL A 156 11.32 -1.98 -0.59
CA VAL A 156 12.61 -2.11 -1.29
C VAL A 156 13.71 -1.43 -0.48
N PHE A 157 13.52 -0.19 -0.06
CA PHE A 157 14.43 0.50 0.86
C PHE A 157 13.69 1.51 1.73
N ARG A 158 14.23 1.78 2.92
CA ARG A 158 13.94 2.96 3.73
C ARG A 158 15.25 3.43 4.33
N THR A 159 15.76 4.55 3.86
CA THR A 159 17.13 5.02 4.17
C THR A 159 17.09 6.43 4.75
N PRO A 160 18.02 6.77 5.67
CA PRO A 160 18.34 8.17 5.93
C PRO A 160 18.69 8.89 4.63
N PHE A 161 18.26 10.14 4.50
CA PHE A 161 18.58 10.99 3.34
C PHE A 161 20.10 11.16 3.15
N GLU A 162 20.82 11.30 4.25
CA GLU A 162 22.26 11.59 4.30
C GLU A 162 23.12 10.39 3.89
N ASP A 163 22.67 9.19 4.23
CA ASP A 163 23.43 7.95 4.01
C ASP A 163 23.14 7.34 2.63
N GLY A 164 21.88 7.41 2.21
CA GLY A 164 21.41 6.79 0.98
C GLY A 164 21.35 5.27 1.02
N TRP A 165 20.52 4.69 0.14
CA TRP A 165 20.22 3.25 0.14
C TRP A 165 21.43 2.37 -0.21
N LEU A 166 22.48 2.93 -0.84
CA LEU A 166 23.72 2.20 -1.11
C LEU A 166 24.47 1.85 0.17
N LYS A 167 24.47 2.74 1.17
CA LYS A 167 25.20 2.55 2.43
C LYS A 167 24.30 1.97 3.52
N VAL A 168 23.09 2.52 3.65
CA VAL A 168 22.12 2.16 4.69
C VAL A 168 20.77 1.88 4.03
N PRO A 169 20.56 0.66 3.50
CA PRO A 169 19.38 0.37 2.69
C PRO A 169 18.07 0.36 3.48
N VAL A 170 18.10 -0.06 4.75
CA VAL A 170 16.89 -0.22 5.57
C VAL A 170 17.15 0.25 6.99
N ILE A 171 16.26 1.10 7.50
CA ILE A 171 16.11 1.48 8.91
C ILE A 171 14.63 1.39 9.34
N GLY A 172 14.34 1.48 10.64
CA GLY A 172 12.94 1.52 11.11
C GLY A 172 12.21 0.19 11.03
N GLN A 173 12.96 -0.92 11.08
CA GLN A 173 12.44 -2.28 11.15
C GLN A 173 12.00 -2.58 12.58
N HIS A 174 10.79 -3.11 12.73
CA HIS A 174 10.21 -3.44 14.03
C HIS A 174 9.89 -4.92 14.16
N GLY A 175 9.81 -5.64 13.03
CA GLY A 175 9.04 -6.87 12.95
C GLY A 175 7.58 -6.64 13.39
N PRO A 176 6.87 -7.74 13.70
CA PRO A 176 5.57 -7.69 14.35
C PRO A 176 5.58 -6.85 15.63
N ASP A 177 4.65 -5.90 15.75
CA ASP A 177 4.50 -5.11 16.98
C ASP A 177 4.04 -6.01 18.15
N LYS A 178 4.62 -5.81 19.34
CA LYS A 178 4.32 -6.65 20.51
C LYS A 178 2.98 -6.31 21.18
N ASN A 179 2.59 -5.05 21.14
CA ASN A 179 1.38 -4.54 21.78
C ASN A 179 0.18 -4.56 20.83
N ILE A 180 0.43 -4.41 19.53
CA ILE A 180 -0.58 -4.40 18.47
C ILE A 180 -0.20 -5.47 17.43
N PRO A 181 -0.23 -6.76 17.80
CA PRO A 181 0.32 -7.82 16.96
C PRO A 181 -0.49 -8.04 15.67
N PRO A 182 0.18 -8.48 14.60
CA PRO A 182 -0.48 -8.98 13.40
C PRO A 182 -1.16 -10.33 13.67
N ASP A 183 -2.07 -10.72 12.80
CA ASP A 183 -2.73 -12.03 12.87
C ASP A 183 -1.83 -13.16 12.33
N ALA A 184 -0.84 -12.83 11.52
CA ALA A 184 0.20 -13.74 11.05
C ALA A 184 1.52 -13.01 10.77
N GLY A 185 2.63 -13.74 10.75
CA GLY A 185 3.92 -13.20 10.32
C GLY A 185 3.93 -12.73 8.86
N PRO A 186 4.93 -11.91 8.45
CA PRO A 186 5.02 -11.42 7.08
C PRO A 186 5.19 -12.58 6.10
N THR A 187 4.48 -12.50 4.97
CA THR A 187 4.48 -13.49 3.90
C THR A 187 5.63 -13.29 2.94
N ALA A 188 6.09 -12.05 2.76
CA ALA A 188 7.27 -11.71 1.99
C ALA A 188 7.98 -10.50 2.61
N TYR A 189 9.29 -10.60 2.82
CA TYR A 189 10.09 -9.47 3.26
C TYR A 189 11.52 -9.57 2.74
N HIS A 190 11.79 -8.90 1.61
CA HIS A 190 13.03 -9.03 0.87
C HIS A 190 13.54 -7.68 0.35
N PRO A 191 13.88 -6.72 1.24
CA PRO A 191 14.40 -5.42 0.81
C PRO A 191 15.75 -5.54 0.11
N TYR A 192 16.17 -4.47 -0.57
CA TYR A 192 17.52 -4.36 -1.13
C TYR A 192 18.58 -4.60 -0.02
N PRO A 193 19.65 -5.37 -0.29
CA PRO A 193 20.11 -5.88 -1.59
C PRO A 193 19.72 -7.34 -1.90
N SER A 194 18.55 -7.82 -1.46
CA SER A 194 18.14 -9.23 -1.61
C SER A 194 18.18 -9.79 -3.04
N GLY A 195 18.04 -8.94 -4.06
CA GLY A 195 17.87 -9.35 -5.45
C GLY A 195 16.50 -9.98 -5.75
N TYR A 196 15.57 -9.96 -4.78
CA TYR A 196 14.25 -10.54 -4.95
C TYR A 196 13.43 -9.76 -5.98
N HIS A 197 12.86 -10.47 -6.94
CA HIS A 197 11.94 -9.92 -7.92
C HIS A 197 10.50 -10.27 -7.51
N LEU A 198 9.74 -9.25 -7.08
CA LEU A 198 8.36 -9.44 -6.67
C LEU A 198 7.49 -9.93 -7.85
N PRO A 199 6.82 -11.09 -7.76
CA PRO A 199 6.00 -11.65 -8.84
C PRO A 199 4.97 -10.65 -9.38
N LEU A 200 4.89 -10.53 -10.71
CA LEU A 200 4.01 -9.58 -11.40
C LEU A 200 2.57 -10.09 -11.44
N SER A 201 1.59 -9.22 -11.19
CA SER A 201 0.16 -9.53 -11.38
C SER A 201 -0.34 -9.34 -12.81
N PHE A 202 0.42 -8.64 -13.65
CA PHE A 202 0.06 -8.41 -15.05
C PHE A 202 0.90 -9.25 -16.01
N LYS A 203 0.33 -9.53 -17.17
CA LYS A 203 0.99 -10.22 -18.28
C LYS A 203 1.75 -9.24 -19.16
N HIS A 204 2.78 -9.73 -19.83
CA HIS A 204 3.50 -9.00 -20.86
C HIS A 204 2.53 -8.61 -22.00
N PRO A 205 2.36 -7.31 -22.32
CA PRO A 205 1.30 -6.86 -23.24
C PRO A 205 1.46 -7.32 -24.70
N VAL A 206 2.71 -7.59 -25.14
CA VAL A 206 2.98 -8.10 -26.49
C VAL A 206 2.99 -9.64 -26.58
N THR A 207 3.55 -10.35 -25.60
CA THR A 207 3.74 -11.81 -25.67
C THR A 207 2.64 -12.60 -24.94
N GLY A 208 1.87 -11.94 -24.07
CA GLY A 208 0.84 -12.57 -23.25
C GLY A 208 1.35 -13.49 -22.14
N LYS A 209 2.67 -13.57 -21.95
CA LYS A 209 3.32 -14.34 -20.87
C LYS A 209 3.19 -13.65 -19.52
#